data_AF-A0A7C4UMY1-F1
#
_entry.id   AF-A0A7C4UMY1-F1
#
_cell.length_a   1.000
_cell.length_b   1.000
_cell.length_c   1.000
_cell.angle_alpha   90.00
_cell.angle_beta   90.00
_cell.angle_gamma   90.00
#
_symmetry.space_group_name_H-M   'P 1'
#
loop_
_entity.id
_entity.type
_entity.pdbx_description
1 polymer ?
#
loop_
_entity_poly.entity_id
_entity_poly.type
_entity_poly.pdbx_seq_one_letter_code
_entity_poly.pdbx_strand_id
1 'polypeptide(L)' 'WIQFAWACGALVVTLLTDYAQPANEEEIWSIWEGNARVKR' A
#
# COMPACT_ATOMS: atom_id res chain seq x y z
N TRP A 1 -9.84 4.17 -9.61
CA TRP A 1 -9.94 2.71 -9.37
C TRP A 1 -8.65 1.96 -9.69
N ILE A 2 -8.01 2.18 -10.85
CA ILE A 2 -6.79 1.44 -11.22
C ILE A 2 -5.58 1.78 -10.33
N GLN A 3 -5.47 3.02 -9.87
CA GLN A 3 -4.44 3.48 -8.93
C GLN A 3 -4.56 2.77 -7.58
N PHE A 4 -5.79 2.62 -7.09
CA PHE A 4 -6.09 1.90 -5.86
C PHE A 4 -5.71 0.42 -5.97
N ALA A 5 -6.10 -0.25 -7.07
CA ALA A 5 -5.73 -1.64 -7.31
C ALA A 5 -4.20 -1.83 -7.41
N TRP A 6 -3.50 -0.92 -8.08
CA TRP A 6 -2.04 -0.95 -8.18
C TRP A 6 -1.37 -0.77 -6.82
N ALA A 7 -1.82 0.19 -6.00
CA ALA A 7 -1.28 0.44 -4.67
C ALA A 7 -1.54 -0.73 -3.71
N CYS A 8 -2.70 -1.36 -3.76
CA CYS A 8 -2.97 -2.61 -3.04
C CYS A 8 -2.05 -3.74 -3.49
N GLY A 9 -1.81 -3.90 -4.80
CA GLY A 9 -0.86 -4.89 -5.30
C GLY A 9 0.56 -4.64 -4.80
N ALA A 10 1.00 -3.37 -4.83
CA ALA A 10 2.29 -2.96 -4.30
C ALA A 10 2.41 -3.20 -2.79
N LEU A 11 1.34 -3.00 -2.02
CA LEU A 11 1.30 -3.35 -0.60
C LEU A 11 1.55 -4.86 -0.41
N VAL A 12 0.74 -5.71 -1.05
CA VAL A 12 0.75 -7.17 -0.85
C VAL A 12 2.13 -7.78 -1.14
N VAL A 13 2.79 -7.37 -2.23
CA VAL A 13 4.12 -7.91 -2.58
C VAL A 13 5.25 -7.48 -1.64
N THR A 14 5.00 -6.46 -0.79
CA THR A 14 5.97 -6.01 0.22
C THR A 14 5.71 -6.60 1.60
N LEU A 15 4.59 -7.30 1.80
CA LEU A 15 4.29 -7.95 3.06
C LEU A 15 5.21 -9.15 3.25
N LEU A 16 5.82 -9.27 4.44
CA LEU A 16 6.61 -10.43 4.81
C LEU A 16 5.73 -11.65 5.10
N THR A 17 4.49 -11.40 5.51
CA THR A 17 3.50 -12.42 5.86
C THR A 17 2.29 -12.29 4.94
N ASP A 18 1.86 -13.39 4.35
CA ASP A 18 0.73 -13.44 3.40
C ASP A 18 -0.65 -13.32 4.07
N TYR A 19 -0.67 -12.98 5.37
CA TYR A 19 -1.89 -12.59 6.05
C TYR A 19 -2.15 -11.14 5.66
N ALA A 20 -3.22 -10.90 4.90
CA ALA A 20 -3.71 -9.57 4.57
C ALA A 20 -3.75 -8.73 5.85
N GLN A 21 -2.74 -7.87 6.05
CA GLN A 21 -2.72 -6.97 7.18
C GLN A 21 -3.84 -5.94 6.96
N PRO A 22 -4.60 -5.55 8.00
CA PRO A 22 -5.61 -4.53 7.85
C PRO A 22 -4.92 -3.20 7.52
N ALA A 23 -4.86 -2.87 6.24
CA ALA A 23 -4.36 -1.59 5.75
C ALA A 23 -5.51 -0.60 5.65
N ASN A 24 -5.29 0.60 6.17
CA ASN A 24 -6.26 1.70 6.08
C ASN A 24 -6.17 2.35 4.69
N GLU A 25 -7.24 2.98 4.19
CA GLU A 25 -7.22 3.62 2.86
C GLU A 25 -6.15 4.71 2.73
N GLU A 26 -5.90 5.47 3.80
CA GLU A 26 -4.83 6.49 3.83
C GLU A 26 -3.44 5.87 3.59
N GLU A 27 -3.22 4.63 4.02
CA GLU A 27 -1.97 3.91 3.80
C GLU A 27 -1.82 3.50 2.34
N ILE A 28 -2.90 3.02 1.71
CA ILE A 28 -2.94 2.71 0.27
C ILE A 28 -2.65 3.97 -0.56
N TRP A 29 -3.24 5.11 -0.20
CA TRP A 29 -2.96 6.37 -0.89
C TRP A 29 -1.54 6.87 -0.64
N SER A 30 -0.98 6.67 0.55
CA SER A 30 0.42 6.98 0.84
C SER A 30 1.40 6.16 0.00
N ILE A 31 1.05 4.93 -0.39
CA ILE A 31 1.84 4.12 -1.33
C ILE A 31 1.85 4.75 -2.72
N TRP A 32 0.68 5.19 -3.19
CA TRP A 32 0.56 5.86 -4.48
C TRP A 32 1.34 7.19 -4.51
N GLU A 33 1.30 7.95 -3.41
CA GLU A 33 2.05 9.21 -3.26
C GLU A 33 3.55 9.02 -3.04
N GLY A 34 4.03 7.78 -2.89
CA GLY A 34 5.44 7.47 -2.64
C GLY A 34 5.91 7.69 -1.19
N ASN A 35 4.98 7.94 -0.28
CA ASN A 35 5.23 8.21 1.15
C ASN A 35 5.18 6.95 2.03
N ALA A 36 4.93 5.77 1.46
CA ALA A 36 4.72 4.54 2.23
C ALA A 36 5.94 4.03 3.03
N ARG A 37 7.17 4.37 2.61
CA ARG A 37 8.39 3.97 3.33
C ARG A 37 9.09 5.12 4.03
N VAL A 38 8.98 6.33 3.48
CA VAL A 38 9.61 7.54 4.02
C VAL A 38 8.66 8.70 3.73
N LYS A 39 8.14 9.35 4.77
CA LYS A 39 7.51 10.66 4.62
C LYS A 39 8.59 11.70 4.37
N ARG A 40 8.49 12.43 3.26
CA ARG A 40 9.26 13.66 3.03
C ARG A 40 8.46 14.88 3.46
#